data_AF-X1KFW5-F1
#
_entry.id   AF-X1KFW5-F1
#
_cell.length_a   1.000
_cell.length_b   1.000
_cell.length_c   1.000
_cell.angle_alpha   90.00
_cell.angle_beta   90.00
_cell.angle_gamma   90.00
#
_symmetry.space_group_name_H-M   'P 1'
#
loop_
_entity.id
_entity.type
_entity.pdbx_description
1 polymer ?
#
loop_
_entity_poly.entity_id
_entity_poly.type
_entity_poly.pdbx_seq_one_letter_code
_entity_poly.pdbx_strand_id
1 'polypeptide(L)'
;MKVTDKEREVSAEMAAWLGFLRKAKRVTLQSIAETHATHRGNLSAFISSKGTTRNVSMEKLRMVLFDLGLLDGGMLAPGLHRWEVDEEMVDSLCELLNKSEFERGYVFRLGNGLRAFAVVQVCEANAVFASLPVEIAERVASGLKPTEGGQRISLVDLDRAGDAQIQALWQTPADASVFASIQSLWTDEPLFRLPIEKRAG
;
A
#
# COMPACT_ATOMS: atom_id res chain seq x y z
N MET A 1 10.89 -29.34 18.99
CA MET A 1 11.72 -28.74 17.92
C MET A 1 12.06 -27.31 18.34
N LYS A 2 13.34 -26.93 18.39
CA LYS A 2 13.73 -25.54 18.72
C LYS A 2 13.41 -24.64 17.53
N VAL A 3 12.67 -23.56 17.79
CA VAL A 3 12.38 -22.52 16.80
C VAL A 3 13.66 -21.80 16.46
N THR A 4 13.97 -21.64 15.18
CA THR A 4 15.13 -20.84 14.75
C THR A 4 14.81 -19.35 14.83
N ASP A 5 15.80 -18.49 15.02
CA ASP A 5 15.56 -17.04 15.07
C ASP A 5 14.98 -16.53 13.74
N LYS A 6 15.39 -17.12 12.61
CA LYS A 6 14.81 -16.87 11.28
C LYS A 6 13.31 -17.17 11.20
N GLU A 7 12.84 -18.25 11.81
CA GLU A 7 11.40 -18.56 11.87
C GLU A 7 10.62 -17.54 12.70
N ARG A 8 11.23 -16.95 13.74
CA ARG A 8 10.60 -15.91 14.55
C ARG A 8 10.48 -14.61 13.77
N GLU A 9 11.52 -14.22 13.05
CA GLU A 9 11.54 -13.04 12.19
C GLU A 9 10.44 -13.13 11.13
N VAL A 10 10.36 -14.25 10.40
CA VAL A 10 9.30 -14.46 9.39
C VAL A 10 7.91 -14.39 10.01
N SER A 11 7.71 -15.00 11.19
CA SER A 11 6.41 -14.98 11.87
C SER A 11 6.00 -13.57 12.33
N ALA A 12 6.96 -12.80 12.85
CA ALA A 12 6.75 -11.41 13.26
C ALA A 12 6.43 -10.52 12.06
N GLU A 13 7.15 -10.70 10.96
CA GLU A 13 6.91 -10.00 9.70
C GLU A 13 5.50 -10.29 9.16
N MET A 14 5.10 -11.56 9.10
CA MET A 14 3.75 -11.94 8.66
C MET A 14 2.66 -11.34 9.54
N ALA A 15 2.89 -11.24 10.86
CA ALA A 15 1.95 -10.61 11.78
C ALA A 15 1.82 -9.10 11.52
N ALA A 16 2.93 -8.42 11.22
CA ALA A 16 2.93 -7.01 10.84
C ALA A 16 2.18 -6.78 9.52
N TRP A 17 2.48 -7.56 8.48
CA TRP A 17 1.81 -7.44 7.18
C TRP A 17 0.33 -7.78 7.24
N LEU A 18 -0.05 -8.81 7.98
CA LEU A 18 -1.46 -9.13 8.17
C LEU A 18 -2.18 -7.99 8.89
N GLY A 19 -1.56 -7.42 9.92
CA GLY A 19 -2.10 -6.29 10.68
C GLY A 19 -2.31 -5.04 9.82
N PHE A 20 -1.32 -4.70 8.98
CA PHE A 20 -1.35 -3.56 8.07
C PHE A 20 -2.34 -3.77 6.91
N LEU A 21 -2.15 -4.82 6.09
CA LEU A 21 -2.89 -5.01 4.84
C LEU A 21 -4.40 -5.17 5.07
N ARG A 22 -4.81 -5.85 6.14
CA ARG A 22 -6.24 -5.98 6.47
C ARG A 22 -6.87 -4.62 6.81
N LYS A 23 -6.15 -3.72 7.49
CA LYS A 23 -6.64 -2.36 7.78
C LYS A 23 -6.68 -1.55 6.49
N ALA A 24 -5.57 -1.54 5.75
CA ALA A 24 -5.42 -0.81 4.49
C ALA A 24 -6.50 -1.17 3.46
N LYS A 25 -6.81 -2.47 3.31
CA LYS A 25 -7.87 -2.97 2.42
C LYS A 25 -9.27 -2.98 3.05
N ARG A 26 -9.43 -2.50 4.28
CA ARG A 26 -10.70 -2.54 5.05
C ARG A 26 -11.32 -3.93 5.16
N VAL A 27 -10.49 -4.96 5.21
CA VAL A 27 -10.90 -6.35 5.38
C VAL A 27 -10.94 -6.70 6.88
N THR A 28 -12.05 -7.26 7.32
CA THR A 28 -12.21 -7.65 8.73
C THR A 28 -11.50 -8.97 9.03
N LEU A 29 -11.06 -9.17 10.27
CA LEU A 29 -10.55 -10.49 10.69
C LEU A 29 -11.62 -11.59 10.63
N GLN A 30 -12.91 -11.21 10.71
CA GLN A 30 -14.02 -12.15 10.61
C GLN A 30 -14.16 -12.68 9.18
N SER A 31 -14.15 -11.80 8.18
CA SER A 31 -14.22 -12.21 6.77
C SER A 31 -13.01 -13.06 6.36
N ILE A 32 -11.80 -12.71 6.82
CA ILE A 32 -10.61 -13.55 6.60
C ILE A 32 -10.79 -14.93 7.24
N ALA A 33 -11.32 -14.97 8.46
CA ALA A 33 -11.52 -16.23 9.18
C ALA A 33 -12.50 -17.16 8.45
N GLU A 34 -13.58 -16.61 7.90
CA GLU A 34 -14.58 -17.33 7.10
C GLU A 34 -13.97 -17.87 5.80
N THR A 35 -13.27 -17.04 5.03
CA THR A 35 -12.65 -17.44 3.74
C THR A 35 -11.62 -18.56 3.91
N HIS A 36 -10.79 -18.50 4.96
CA HIS A 36 -9.66 -19.43 5.13
C HIS A 36 -9.90 -20.54 6.16
N ALA A 37 -11.17 -20.75 6.56
CA ALA A 37 -11.57 -21.75 7.55
C ALA A 37 -10.68 -21.69 8.82
N THR A 38 -10.63 -20.54 9.47
CA THR A 38 -9.92 -20.32 10.74
C THR A 38 -10.82 -19.56 11.72
N HIS A 39 -10.29 -19.20 12.89
CA HIS A 39 -11.01 -18.41 13.88
C HIS A 39 -10.49 -16.98 13.93
N ARG A 40 -11.40 -16.01 13.97
CA ARG A 40 -11.09 -14.58 14.17
C ARG A 40 -10.17 -14.36 15.38
N GLY A 41 -10.46 -15.04 16.49
CA GLY A 41 -9.65 -14.97 17.71
C GLY A 41 -8.21 -15.44 17.48
N ASN A 42 -8.01 -16.43 16.60
CA ASN A 42 -6.67 -16.91 16.31
C ASN A 42 -5.84 -15.87 15.55
N LEU A 43 -6.41 -15.29 14.49
CA LEU A 43 -5.77 -14.21 13.72
C LEU A 43 -5.49 -12.98 14.60
N SER A 44 -6.44 -12.60 15.45
CA SER A 44 -6.26 -11.48 16.39
C SER A 44 -5.10 -11.75 17.35
N ALA A 45 -5.05 -12.92 17.97
CA ALA A 45 -3.98 -13.27 18.89
C ALA A 45 -2.62 -13.37 18.17
N PHE A 46 -2.59 -13.89 16.93
CA PHE A 46 -1.38 -13.91 16.11
C PHE A 46 -0.81 -12.49 15.89
N ILE A 47 -1.66 -11.55 15.45
CA ILE A 47 -1.27 -10.14 15.23
C ILE A 47 -0.85 -9.47 16.53
N SER A 48 -1.68 -9.53 17.57
CA SER A 48 -1.42 -8.85 18.85
C SER A 48 -0.17 -9.38 19.56
N SER A 49 0.16 -10.65 19.35
CA SER A 49 1.36 -11.27 19.92
C SER A 49 2.61 -11.12 19.03
N LYS A 50 2.54 -10.32 17.96
CA LYS A 50 3.62 -10.11 16.99
C LYS A 50 4.17 -11.43 16.43
N GLY A 51 3.28 -12.36 16.11
CA GLY A 51 3.62 -13.65 15.53
C GLY A 51 4.19 -14.69 16.50
N THR A 52 4.19 -14.43 17.81
CA THR A 52 4.68 -15.39 18.81
C THR A 52 3.66 -16.50 19.10
N THR A 53 2.36 -16.22 19.02
CA THR A 53 1.30 -17.22 19.18
C THR A 53 1.22 -18.11 17.95
N ARG A 54 1.20 -19.44 18.13
CA ARG A 54 1.19 -20.42 17.04
C ARG A 54 -0.14 -21.16 16.92
N ASN A 55 -1.22 -20.41 16.78
CA ASN A 55 -2.60 -20.89 16.70
C ASN A 55 -3.18 -20.92 15.27
N VAL A 56 -2.40 -20.45 14.29
CA VAL A 56 -2.68 -20.57 12.86
C VAL A 56 -1.44 -21.12 12.19
N SER A 57 -1.61 -22.09 11.28
CA SER A 57 -0.49 -22.65 10.50
C SER A 57 0.13 -21.60 9.58
N MET A 58 1.45 -21.65 9.40
CA MET A 58 2.18 -20.73 8.50
C MET A 58 1.67 -20.76 7.06
N GLU A 59 1.34 -21.94 6.53
CA GLU A 59 0.77 -22.09 5.18
C GLU A 59 -0.52 -21.29 5.03
N LYS A 60 -1.43 -21.41 5.99
CA LYS A 60 -2.68 -20.63 6.01
C LYS A 60 -2.43 -19.13 6.10
N LEU A 61 -1.46 -18.70 6.91
CA LEU A 61 -1.09 -17.28 6.98
C LEU A 61 -0.51 -16.76 5.65
N ARG A 62 0.26 -17.58 4.91
CA ARG A 62 0.74 -17.23 3.57
C ARG A 62 -0.40 -17.09 2.59
N MET A 63 -1.36 -18.03 2.58
CA MET A 63 -2.55 -17.91 1.72
C MET A 63 -3.36 -16.66 2.03
N VAL A 64 -3.55 -16.32 3.31
CA VAL A 64 -4.24 -15.08 3.72
C VAL A 64 -3.50 -13.85 3.20
N LEU A 65 -2.17 -13.80 3.36
CA LEU A 65 -1.36 -12.68 2.89
C LEU A 65 -1.36 -12.56 1.36
N PHE A 66 -1.36 -13.69 0.65
CA PHE A 66 -1.49 -13.74 -0.80
C PHE A 66 -2.82 -13.14 -1.28
N ASP A 67 -3.94 -13.51 -0.66
CA ASP A 67 -5.26 -12.93 -0.96
C ASP A 67 -5.31 -11.43 -0.61
N LEU A 68 -4.55 -11.01 0.39
CA LEU A 68 -4.33 -9.60 0.71
C LEU A 68 -3.32 -8.91 -0.22
N GLY A 69 -2.79 -9.60 -1.23
CA GLY A 69 -1.94 -9.03 -2.28
C GLY A 69 -0.45 -9.03 -1.96
N LEU A 70 0.03 -9.95 -1.13
CA LEU A 70 1.44 -10.07 -0.76
C LEU A 70 2.01 -11.44 -1.15
N LEU A 71 3.11 -11.45 -1.89
CA LEU A 71 3.83 -12.65 -2.28
C LEU A 71 4.69 -13.20 -1.13
N ASP A 72 5.07 -14.47 -1.27
CA ASP A 72 6.11 -15.07 -0.44
C ASP A 72 7.42 -14.27 -0.59
N GLY A 73 7.93 -13.76 0.54
CA GLY A 73 9.08 -12.85 0.59
C GLY A 73 8.73 -11.42 1.01
N GLY A 74 7.44 -11.08 1.12
CA GLY A 74 7.01 -9.77 1.61
C GLY A 74 7.01 -8.67 0.55
N MET A 75 6.86 -9.05 -0.72
CA MET A 75 6.69 -8.13 -1.84
C MET A 75 5.23 -8.10 -2.29
N LEU A 76 4.80 -6.99 -2.89
CA LEU A 76 3.44 -6.88 -3.41
C LEU A 76 3.21 -7.76 -4.64
N ALA A 77 2.03 -8.41 -4.67
CA ALA A 77 1.57 -9.17 -5.83
C ALA A 77 1.18 -8.23 -6.99
N PRO A 78 1.23 -8.69 -8.25
CA PRO A 78 0.80 -7.89 -9.41
C PRO A 78 -0.65 -7.42 -9.29
N GLY A 79 -0.92 -6.23 -9.81
CA GLY A 79 -2.25 -5.62 -9.84
C GLY A 79 -2.30 -4.22 -9.21
N LEU A 80 -3.53 -3.73 -9.05
CA LEU A 80 -3.82 -2.46 -8.38
C LEU A 80 -4.14 -2.72 -6.90
N HIS A 81 -3.42 -2.05 -6.01
CA HIS A 81 -3.69 -2.08 -4.57
C HIS A 81 -4.30 -0.76 -4.13
N ARG A 82 -5.60 -0.79 -3.82
CA ARG A 82 -6.34 0.35 -3.29
C ARG A 82 -6.39 0.31 -1.78
N TRP A 83 -5.78 1.30 -1.14
CA TRP A 83 -5.63 1.32 0.31
C TRP A 83 -6.17 2.60 0.94
N GLU A 84 -6.73 2.46 2.14
CA GLU A 84 -6.97 3.59 3.03
C GLU A 84 -5.97 3.54 4.16
N VAL A 85 -5.17 4.59 4.28
CA VAL A 85 -4.00 4.65 5.16
C VAL A 85 -4.21 5.76 6.17
N ASP A 86 -4.12 5.40 7.44
CA ASP A 86 -4.16 6.30 8.58
C ASP A 86 -2.73 6.53 9.12
N GLU A 87 -2.59 7.47 10.05
CA GLU A 87 -1.28 7.88 10.58
C GLU A 87 -0.43 6.73 11.14
N GLU A 88 -1.06 5.81 11.88
CA GLU A 88 -0.36 4.65 12.48
C GLU A 88 0.17 3.64 11.44
N MET A 89 -0.27 3.75 10.18
CA MET A 89 0.08 2.84 9.10
C MET A 89 1.21 3.36 8.19
N VAL A 90 1.64 4.62 8.38
CA VAL A 90 2.65 5.27 7.51
C VAL A 90 3.94 4.47 7.43
N ASP A 91 4.46 4.03 8.58
CA ASP A 91 5.74 3.32 8.62
C ASP A 91 5.65 1.98 7.87
N SER A 92 4.56 1.23 8.07
CA SER A 92 4.32 -0.05 7.36
C SER A 92 4.09 0.14 5.86
N LEU A 93 3.39 1.21 5.45
CA LEU A 93 3.22 1.57 4.04
C LEU A 93 4.58 1.81 3.38
N CYS A 94 5.41 2.67 3.99
CA CYS A 94 6.71 3.02 3.47
C CYS A 94 7.65 1.81 3.46
N GLU A 95 7.67 1.01 4.53
CA GLU A 95 8.47 -0.21 4.61
C GLU A 95 8.12 -1.20 3.49
N LEU A 96 6.82 -1.46 3.27
CA LEU A 96 6.37 -2.40 2.24
C LEU A 96 6.69 -1.91 0.83
N LEU A 97 6.47 -0.63 0.54
CA LEU A 97 6.77 -0.04 -0.76
C LEU A 97 8.28 -0.01 -1.05
N ASN A 98 9.10 0.36 -0.06
CA ASN A 98 10.56 0.32 -0.16
C ASN A 98 11.05 -1.12 -0.38
N LYS A 99 10.49 -2.09 0.36
CA LYS A 99 10.81 -3.52 0.22
C LYS A 99 10.38 -4.09 -1.14
N SER A 100 9.32 -3.54 -1.71
CA SER A 100 8.86 -3.91 -3.06
C SER A 100 9.60 -3.18 -4.17
N GLU A 101 10.64 -2.40 -3.84
CA GLU A 101 11.52 -1.71 -4.79
C GLU A 101 10.77 -0.81 -5.78
N PHE A 102 9.89 0.06 -5.26
CA PHE A 102 9.09 0.92 -6.13
C PHE A 102 9.93 1.78 -7.10
N GLU A 103 9.41 1.98 -8.31
CA GLU A 103 10.11 2.71 -9.38
C GLU A 103 9.90 4.22 -9.30
N ARG A 104 8.65 4.65 -9.09
CA ARG A 104 8.23 6.05 -9.13
C ARG A 104 6.87 6.26 -8.48
N GLY A 105 6.52 7.50 -8.19
CA GLY A 105 5.20 7.82 -7.65
C GLY A 105 4.98 9.29 -7.33
N TYR A 106 3.75 9.62 -6.99
CA TYR A 106 3.31 10.94 -6.58
C TYR A 106 2.53 10.87 -5.27
N VAL A 107 2.64 11.91 -4.45
CA VAL A 107 1.67 12.18 -3.40
C VAL A 107 0.91 13.46 -3.76
N PHE A 108 -0.36 13.31 -4.08
CA PHE A 108 -1.25 14.40 -4.47
C PHE A 108 -1.99 14.94 -3.26
N ARG A 109 -1.77 16.20 -2.88
CA ARG A 109 -2.59 16.89 -1.88
C ARG A 109 -3.79 17.53 -2.59
N LEU A 110 -4.98 17.28 -2.05
CA LEU A 110 -6.19 17.90 -2.59
C LEU A 110 -6.26 19.37 -2.20
N GLY A 111 -6.81 20.20 -3.07
CA GLY A 111 -7.01 21.63 -2.82
C GLY A 111 -7.96 21.94 -1.66
N ASN A 112 -8.77 20.97 -1.22
CA ASN A 112 -9.61 21.10 -0.03
C ASN A 112 -8.84 21.01 1.31
N GLY A 113 -7.57 20.59 1.28
CA GLY A 113 -6.72 20.48 2.47
C GLY A 113 -7.18 19.45 3.50
N LEU A 114 -7.96 18.44 3.10
CA LEU A 114 -8.44 17.37 4.02
C LEU A 114 -7.85 16.00 3.71
N ARG A 115 -7.52 15.75 2.44
CA ARG A 115 -7.00 14.45 2.00
C ARG A 115 -5.85 14.60 1.03
N ALA A 116 -5.09 13.52 0.93
CA ALA A 116 -4.10 13.31 -0.09
C ALA A 116 -4.25 11.90 -0.68
N PHE A 117 -3.57 11.67 -1.80
CA PHE A 117 -3.49 10.36 -2.43
C PHE A 117 -2.06 10.03 -2.83
N ALA A 118 -1.57 8.85 -2.44
CA ALA A 118 -0.30 8.34 -2.92
C ALA A 118 -0.56 7.41 -4.11
N VAL A 119 0.03 7.71 -5.25
CA VAL A 119 -0.02 6.88 -6.45
C VAL A 119 1.40 6.43 -6.74
N VAL A 120 1.70 5.17 -6.47
CA VAL A 120 3.05 4.62 -6.53
C VAL A 120 3.07 3.45 -7.50
N GLN A 121 3.92 3.53 -8.52
CA GLN A 121 4.22 2.41 -9.38
C GLN A 121 5.33 1.59 -8.73
N VAL A 122 5.03 0.33 -8.42
CA VAL A 122 6.00 -0.61 -7.86
C VAL A 122 6.82 -1.20 -8.99
N CYS A 123 6.14 -1.71 -10.03
CA CYS A 123 6.70 -2.12 -11.31
C CYS A 123 5.64 -1.97 -12.41
N GLU A 124 5.94 -2.31 -13.67
CA GLU A 124 4.96 -2.25 -14.77
C GLU A 124 3.63 -2.95 -14.46
N ALA A 125 3.68 -4.08 -13.75
CA ALA A 125 2.52 -4.90 -13.43
C ALA A 125 1.90 -4.60 -12.05
N ASN A 126 2.39 -3.61 -11.30
CA ASN A 126 1.97 -3.39 -9.92
C ASN A 126 1.94 -1.90 -9.54
N ALA A 127 0.80 -1.43 -9.02
CA ALA A 127 0.69 -0.07 -8.49
C ALA A 127 -0.13 -0.04 -7.21
N VAL A 128 0.22 0.92 -6.35
CA VAL A 128 -0.53 1.30 -5.16
C VAL A 128 -1.24 2.62 -5.42
N PHE A 129 -2.53 2.67 -5.11
CA PHE A 129 -3.31 3.88 -5.03
C PHE A 129 -3.85 3.97 -3.60
N ALA A 130 -3.29 4.85 -2.79
CA ALA A 130 -3.66 4.98 -1.38
C ALA A 130 -4.35 6.32 -1.12
N SER A 131 -5.46 6.31 -0.39
CA SER A 131 -6.08 7.48 0.22
C SER A 131 -5.48 7.70 1.61
N LEU A 132 -5.09 8.94 1.92
CA LEU A 132 -4.52 9.32 3.21
C LEU A 132 -5.09 10.65 3.73
N PRO A 133 -5.10 10.86 5.06
CA PRO A 133 -5.18 12.20 5.65
C PRO A 133 -4.07 13.11 5.10
N VAL A 134 -4.36 14.40 4.91
CA VAL A 134 -3.39 15.34 4.32
C VAL A 134 -2.16 15.53 5.21
N GLU A 135 -2.34 15.41 6.53
CA GLU A 135 -1.34 15.66 7.57
C GLU A 135 -0.17 14.67 7.48
N ILE A 136 -0.41 13.51 6.88
CA ILE A 136 0.60 12.46 6.73
C ILE A 136 1.24 12.44 5.33
N ALA A 137 0.81 13.30 4.40
CA ALA A 137 1.27 13.32 3.02
C ALA A 137 2.79 13.53 2.91
N GLU A 138 3.34 14.48 3.68
CA GLU A 138 4.78 14.78 3.70
C GLU A 138 5.59 13.64 4.33
N ARG A 139 5.04 13.00 5.36
CA ARG A 139 5.67 11.83 6.00
C ARG A 139 5.72 10.64 5.05
N VAL A 140 4.66 10.40 4.28
CA VAL A 140 4.65 9.36 3.25
C VAL A 140 5.67 9.68 2.16
N ALA A 141 5.65 10.90 1.60
CA ALA A 141 6.58 11.29 0.54
C ALA A 141 8.07 11.19 0.98
N SER A 142 8.38 11.56 2.23
CA SER A 142 9.75 11.48 2.78
C SER A 142 10.18 10.09 3.22
N GLY A 143 9.23 9.22 3.60
CA GLY A 143 9.51 7.83 4.01
C GLY A 143 9.80 6.89 2.84
N LEU A 144 9.33 7.25 1.63
CA LEU A 144 9.56 6.49 0.40
C LEU A 144 10.93 6.85 -0.19
N LYS A 145 11.85 5.90 -0.10
CA LYS A 145 13.24 6.06 -0.52
C LYS A 145 13.41 5.39 -1.88
N PRO A 146 13.61 6.16 -2.97
CA PRO A 146 13.80 5.54 -4.28
C PRO A 146 15.02 4.64 -4.27
N THR A 147 14.96 3.56 -5.03
CA THR A 147 16.10 2.69 -5.33
C THR A 147 17.14 3.45 -6.16
N GLU A 148 18.35 2.89 -6.29
CA GLU A 148 19.38 3.47 -7.16
C GLU A 148 18.85 3.59 -8.60
N GLY A 149 18.66 4.83 -9.08
CA GLY A 149 18.10 5.13 -10.40
C GLY A 149 16.58 5.31 -10.45
N GLY A 150 15.86 5.04 -9.35
CA GLY A 150 14.42 5.30 -9.22
C GLY A 150 14.09 6.80 -9.13
N GLN A 151 12.89 7.17 -9.58
CA GLN A 151 12.44 8.56 -9.44
C GLN A 151 11.99 8.81 -8.00
N ARG A 152 12.36 10.00 -7.48
CA ARG A 152 11.82 10.47 -6.19
C ARG A 152 10.30 10.58 -6.26
N ILE A 153 9.66 10.30 -5.14
CA ILE A 153 8.26 10.64 -4.96
C ILE A 153 8.12 12.16 -4.95
N SER A 154 7.34 12.71 -5.89
CA SER A 154 7.03 14.14 -5.89
C SER A 154 5.74 14.39 -5.13
N LEU A 155 5.76 15.41 -4.26
CA LEU A 155 4.58 15.95 -3.60
C LEU A 155 3.97 17.02 -4.50
N VAL A 156 2.70 16.88 -4.84
CA VAL A 156 2.01 17.73 -5.83
C VAL A 156 0.72 18.26 -5.23
N ASP A 157 0.52 19.57 -5.30
CA ASP A 157 -0.77 20.20 -4.99
C ASP A 157 -1.64 20.21 -6.23
N LEU A 158 -2.82 19.59 -6.13
CA LEU A 158 -3.78 19.57 -7.22
C LEU A 158 -4.64 20.82 -7.25
N ASP A 159 -5.00 21.25 -8.46
CA ASP A 159 -6.06 22.22 -8.65
C ASP A 159 -7.44 21.55 -8.56
N ARG A 160 -8.51 22.35 -8.67
CA ARG A 160 -9.89 21.85 -8.58
C ARG A 160 -10.22 20.79 -9.63
N ALA A 161 -9.60 20.85 -10.81
CA ALA A 161 -9.84 19.87 -11.87
C ALA A 161 -9.13 18.55 -11.55
N GLY A 162 -7.87 18.62 -11.12
CA GLY A 162 -7.09 17.47 -10.63
C GLY A 162 -7.77 16.79 -9.44
N ASP A 163 -8.28 17.57 -8.48
CA ASP A 163 -9.05 17.07 -7.34
C ASP A 163 -10.23 16.22 -7.79
N ALA A 164 -11.03 16.73 -8.73
CA ALA A 164 -12.20 16.02 -9.24
C ALA A 164 -11.80 14.74 -9.98
N GLN A 165 -10.72 14.78 -10.76
CA GLN A 165 -10.22 13.62 -11.51
C GLN A 165 -9.71 12.52 -10.58
N ILE A 166 -8.85 12.84 -9.61
CA ILE A 166 -8.29 11.82 -8.71
C ILE A 166 -9.36 11.23 -7.79
N GLN A 167 -10.33 12.02 -7.36
CA GLN A 167 -11.48 11.53 -6.60
C GLN A 167 -12.38 10.64 -7.46
N ALA A 168 -12.68 11.02 -8.71
CA ALA A 168 -13.46 10.18 -9.62
C ALA A 168 -12.74 8.85 -9.89
N LEU A 169 -11.42 8.89 -10.07
CA LEU A 169 -10.59 7.71 -10.24
C LEU A 169 -10.62 6.83 -8.98
N TRP A 170 -10.54 7.41 -7.78
CA TRP A 170 -10.66 6.67 -6.52
C TRP A 170 -12.01 5.95 -6.39
N GLN A 171 -13.11 6.61 -6.77
CA GLN A 171 -14.46 6.06 -6.67
C GLN A 171 -14.82 5.06 -7.79
N THR A 172 -13.99 4.95 -8.84
CA THR A 172 -14.27 4.06 -9.97
C THR A 172 -14.15 2.59 -9.56
N PRO A 173 -15.19 1.75 -9.62
CA PRO A 173 -15.09 0.37 -9.13
C PRO A 173 -14.19 -0.55 -9.96
N ALA A 174 -14.02 -0.25 -11.25
CA ALA A 174 -13.27 -1.09 -12.18
C ALA A 174 -11.75 -0.91 -12.02
N ASP A 175 -11.11 -1.80 -11.25
CA ASP A 175 -9.67 -1.74 -10.98
C ASP A 175 -8.81 -1.75 -12.25
N ALA A 176 -9.19 -2.53 -13.27
CA ALA A 176 -8.44 -2.55 -14.53
C ALA A 176 -8.43 -1.19 -15.25
N SER A 177 -9.55 -0.47 -15.25
CA SER A 177 -9.64 0.87 -15.82
C SER A 177 -8.77 1.85 -15.03
N VAL A 178 -8.78 1.74 -13.70
CA VAL A 178 -8.04 2.62 -12.82
C VAL A 178 -6.55 2.40 -12.94
N PHE A 179 -6.15 1.13 -13.01
CA PHE A 179 -4.77 0.74 -13.23
C PHE A 179 -4.24 1.28 -14.56
N ALA A 180 -5.01 1.17 -15.64
CA ALA A 180 -4.66 1.78 -16.93
C ALA A 180 -4.52 3.31 -16.85
N SER A 181 -5.41 4.00 -16.13
CA SER A 181 -5.29 5.44 -15.92
C SER A 181 -4.06 5.82 -15.10
N ILE A 182 -3.72 5.05 -14.07
CA ILE A 182 -2.49 5.25 -13.29
C ILE A 182 -1.27 5.01 -14.16
N GLN A 183 -1.24 3.95 -14.96
CA GLN A 183 -0.14 3.68 -15.88
C GLN A 183 0.07 4.82 -16.89
N SER A 184 -1.01 5.48 -17.34
CA SER A 184 -0.90 6.62 -18.24
C SER A 184 -0.15 7.82 -17.63
N LEU A 185 -0.16 7.98 -16.30
CA LEU A 185 0.61 9.05 -15.61
C LEU A 185 2.11 8.97 -15.93
N TRP A 186 2.58 7.78 -16.28
CA TRP A 186 4.00 7.46 -16.48
C TRP A 186 4.40 7.45 -17.96
N THR A 187 3.46 7.74 -18.85
CA THR A 187 3.69 7.84 -20.30
C THR A 187 3.90 9.30 -20.71
N ASP A 188 4.49 9.53 -21.90
CA ASP A 188 4.79 10.87 -22.41
C ASP A 188 3.55 11.75 -22.67
N GLU A 189 2.35 11.16 -22.72
CA GLU A 189 1.06 11.86 -22.77
C GLU A 189 0.21 11.52 -21.53
N PRO A 190 0.50 12.11 -20.36
CA PRO A 190 -0.25 11.79 -19.16
C PRO A 190 -1.69 12.31 -19.27
N LEU A 191 -2.67 11.45 -18.94
CA LEU A 191 -4.09 11.84 -18.85
C LEU A 191 -4.32 12.98 -17.84
N PHE A 192 -3.41 13.10 -16.88
CA PHE A 192 -3.36 14.19 -15.92
C PHE A 192 -2.29 15.19 -16.37
N ARG A 193 -2.67 16.46 -16.57
CA ARG A 193 -1.67 17.53 -16.65
C ARG A 193 -1.11 17.73 -15.25
N LEU A 194 -0.02 17.04 -14.94
CA LEU A 194 0.76 17.35 -13.74
C LEU A 194 1.14 18.84 -13.81
N PRO A 195 0.96 19.61 -12.73
CA PRO A 195 1.53 20.95 -12.65
C PRO A 195 3.02 20.84 -12.96
N ILE A 196 3.48 21.58 -13.97
CA ILE A 196 4.88 21.60 -14.36
C ILE A 196 5.68 21.94 -13.11
N GLU A 197 6.58 21.04 -12.68
CA GLU A 197 7.53 21.34 -11.61
C GLU A 197 8.25 22.63 -11.98
N LYS A 198 7.91 23.73 -11.29
CA LYS A 198 8.75 24.92 -11.33
C LYS A 198 10.05 24.53 -10.63
N ARG A 199 11.05 24.12 -11.42
CA ARG A 199 12.43 24.08 -10.92
C ARG A 199 12.74 25.46 -10.36
N ALA A 200 12.87 25.54 -9.04
CA ALA A 200 13.45 26.71 -8.40
C ALA A 200 14.86 26.83 -8.95
N GLY A 201 15.11 27.90 -9.71
CA GLY A 201 16.45 28.31 -10.13
C GLY A 201 17.24 28.88 -8.97
#